data_AF-A0A9E1WCZ3-F1
#
_entry.id   AF-A0A9E1WCZ3-F1
#
_cell.length_a   1.000
_cell.length_b   1.000
_cell.length_c   1.000
_cell.angle_alpha   90.00
_cell.angle_beta   90.00
_cell.angle_gamma   90.00
#
_symmetry.space_group_name_H-M   'P 1'
#
loop_
_entity.id
_entity.type
_entity.pdbx_description
1 polymer ?
#
loop_
_entity_poly.entity_id
_entity_poly.type
_entity_poly.pdbx_seq_one_letter_code
_entity_poly.pdbx_strand_id
1 'polypeptide(L)' 'EHKEIRAARKNGEWNRVTIHAKHNVVKTWVNGVPAAHWKNDEYLKGFFALQIHSGKQGKVLFDNIRIKELK' A
#
# COMPACT_ATOMS: atom_id res chain seq x y z
N GLU A 1 6.41 8.53 -15.68
CA GLU A 1 7.10 7.76 -14.63
C GLU A 1 6.29 6.60 -14.02
N HIS A 2 4.94 6.63 -13.94
CA HIS A 2 4.18 5.53 -13.33
C HIS A 2 3.39 4.64 -14.32
N LYS A 3 3.88 4.45 -15.56
CA LYS A 3 3.12 3.74 -16.60
C LYS A 3 2.85 2.28 -16.21
N GLU A 4 3.89 1.58 -15.73
CA GLU A 4 3.81 0.15 -15.40
C GLU A 4 2.87 -0.12 -14.23
N ILE A 5 2.99 0.64 -13.14
CA ILE A 5 2.12 0.46 -11.97
C ILE A 5 0.66 0.80 -12.27
N ARG A 6 0.40 1.81 -13.11
CA ARG A 6 -0.97 2.14 -13.56
C ARG A 6 -1.56 1.02 -14.40
N ALA A 7 -0.75 0.36 -15.23
CA ALA A 7 -1.17 -0.80 -16.01
C ALA A 7 -1.35 -2.06 -15.15
N ALA A 8 -0.62 -2.17 -14.03
CA ALA A 8 -0.76 -3.29 -13.10
C ALA A 8 -2.06 -3.25 -12.29
N ARG A 9 -2.72 -2.09 -12.17
CA ARG A 9 -3.98 -1.95 -11.42
C ARG A 9 -5.15 -2.59 -12.17
N LYS A 10 -5.92 -3.42 -11.47
CA LYS A 10 -7.11 -4.07 -12.00
C LYS A 10 -8.38 -3.40 -11.45
N ASN A 11 -9.14 -2.74 -12.30
CA ASN A 11 -10.34 -2.00 -11.89
C ASN A 11 -11.49 -2.95 -11.59
N GLY A 12 -12.16 -2.75 -10.45
CA GLY A 12 -13.28 -3.60 -10.02
C GLY A 12 -12.86 -4.98 -9.51
N GLU A 13 -11.56 -5.26 -9.45
CA GLU A 13 -10.99 -6.52 -8.97
C GLU A 13 -10.13 -6.33 -7.72
N TRP A 14 -9.80 -7.46 -7.09
CA TRP A 14 -8.80 -7.51 -6.04
C TRP A 14 -7.42 -7.12 -6.56
N ASN A 15 -6.78 -6.18 -5.85
CA ASN A 15 -5.40 -5.78 -6.04
C ASN A 15 -4.61 -6.11 -4.79
N ARG A 16 -3.50 -6.85 -4.93
CA ARG A 16 -2.62 -7.16 -3.82
C ARG A 16 -1.71 -5.97 -3.56
N VAL A 17 -1.84 -5.38 -2.38
CA VAL A 17 -0.90 -4.36 -1.89
C VAL A 17 0.13 -5.03 -1.00
N THR A 18 1.41 -4.72 -1.20
CA THR A 18 2.49 -5.14 -0.32
C THR A 18 3.24 -3.90 0.17
N ILE A 19 3.52 -3.85 1.46
CA ILE A 19 4.25 -2.76 2.11
C ILE A 19 5.40 -3.39 2.89
N HIS A 20 6.61 -2.90 2.66
CA HIS A 20 7.81 -3.26 3.42
C HIS A 20 8.38 -2.00 4.04
N ALA A 21 8.16 -1.83 5.34
CA ALA A 21 8.67 -0.73 6.14
C ALA A 21 9.74 -1.27 7.08
N LYS A 22 11.01 -0.97 6.79
CA LYS A 22 12.15 -1.36 7.63
C LYS A 22 12.92 -0.10 8.01
N HIS A 23 12.89 0.20 9.31
CA HIS A 23 13.53 1.40 9.86
C HIS A 23 12.95 2.67 9.21
N ASN A 24 13.78 3.49 8.57
CA ASN A 24 13.38 4.70 7.87
C ASN A 24 13.05 4.48 6.38
N VAL A 25 13.14 3.27 5.86
CA VAL A 25 12.87 2.98 4.44
C VAL A 25 11.54 2.27 4.28
N VAL A 26 10.69 2.81 3.40
CA VAL A 26 9.42 2.18 3.03
C VAL A 26 9.38 1.94 1.52
N LYS A 27 8.96 0.73 1.16
CA LYS A 27 8.75 0.29 -0.22
C LYS A 27 7.36 -0.28 -0.36
N THR A 28 6.69 0.00 -1.48
CA THR A 28 5.34 -0.49 -1.76
C THR A 28 5.24 -1.10 -3.15
N TRP A 29 4.30 -2.03 -3.28
CA TRP A 29 3.98 -2.70 -4.53
C TRP A 29 2.46 -2.85 -4.69
N VAL A 30 1.98 -2.79 -5.94
CA VAL A 30 0.62 -3.20 -6.31
C VAL A 30 0.74 -4.33 -7.33
N ASN A 31 0.12 -5.47 -7.03
CA ASN A 31 0.18 -6.68 -7.85
C ASN A 31 1.62 -7.11 -8.20
N GLY A 32 2.56 -6.89 -7.27
CA GLY A 32 3.98 -7.23 -7.44
C GLY A 32 4.82 -6.17 -8.17
N VAL A 33 4.19 -5.16 -8.79
CA VAL A 33 4.90 -4.08 -9.48
C VAL A 33 5.29 -2.99 -8.47
N PRO A 34 6.56 -2.53 -8.44
CA PRO A 34 7.00 -1.45 -7.56
C PRO A 34 6.17 -0.16 -7.77
N ALA A 35 5.71 0.43 -6.68
CA ALA A 35 4.86 1.62 -6.70
C ALA A 35 5.58 2.85 -6.15
N ALA A 36 6.17 2.74 -4.96
CA ALA A 36 6.90 3.83 -4.33
C ALA A 36 8.06 3.32 -3.44
N HIS A 37 9.07 4.16 -3.28
CA HIS A 37 10.24 3.94 -2.44
C HIS A 37 10.65 5.28 -1.83
N TRP A 38 10.59 5.39 -0.51
CA TRP A 38 10.97 6.62 0.18
C TRP A 38 11.72 6.33 1.48
N LYS A 39 12.43 7.36 1.95
CA LYS A 39 13.14 7.36 3.22
C LYS A 39 12.60 8.50 4.09
N ASN A 40 12.18 8.19 5.32
CA ASN A 40 11.69 9.17 6.28
C ASN A 40 12.08 8.77 7.72
N ASP A 41 12.69 9.70 8.45
CA ASP A 41 13.19 9.51 9.82
C ASP A 41 12.22 10.08 10.88
N GLU A 42 11.17 10.80 10.49
CA GLU A 42 10.25 11.49 11.41
C GLU A 42 9.24 10.55 12.10
N TYR A 43 8.77 9.51 11.41
CA TYR A 43 7.68 8.65 11.86
C TYR A 43 8.06 7.16 11.83
N LEU A 44 8.91 6.73 12.77
CA LEU A 44 9.41 5.36 12.84
C LEU A 44 8.44 4.35 13.47
N LYS A 45 7.41 4.82 14.17
CA LYS A 45 6.42 3.99 14.88
C LYS A 45 5.01 4.56 14.72
N GLY A 46 4.01 3.68 14.75
CA GLY A 46 2.61 4.04 14.60
C GLY A 46 1.71 2.83 14.50
N PHE A 47 0.56 2.99 13.86
CA PHE A 47 -0.43 1.94 13.64
C PHE A 47 -0.80 1.84 12.16
N PHE A 48 -1.35 0.68 11.76
CA PHE A 48 -1.94 0.51 10.44
C PHE A 48 -3.40 0.95 10.46
N ALA A 49 -3.81 1.71 9.44
CA ALA A 49 -5.20 2.16 9.30
C ALA A 49 -5.70 1.91 7.87
N LEU A 50 -6.99 1.63 7.76
CA LEU A 50 -7.69 1.50 6.49
C LEU A 50 -8.56 2.74 6.30
N GLN A 51 -8.26 3.53 5.28
CA GLN A 51 -8.99 4.77 5.04
C GLN A 51 -10.16 4.53 4.09
N ILE A 52 -11.33 5.03 4.46
CA ILE A 52 -12.46 5.28 3.56
C ILE A 52 -12.54 6.79 3.34
N HIS A 53 -12.26 7.25 2.13
CA HIS A 53 -12.32 8.68 1.83
C HIS A 53 -13.77 9.15 1.74
N SER A 54 -14.06 10.36 2.23
CA SER A 54 -15.37 10.98 2.10
C SER A 54 -15.69 11.23 0.62
N GLY A 55 -16.88 10.82 0.17
CA GLY A 55 -17.34 11.02 -1.20
C GLY A 55 -18.83 10.77 -1.33
N LYS A 56 -19.41 11.05 -2.50
CA LYS A 56 -20.86 10.88 -2.73
C LYS A 56 -21.29 9.42 -2.64
N GLN A 57 -20.54 8.51 -3.28
CA GLN A 57 -20.79 7.07 -3.24
C GLN A 57 -19.49 6.32 -3.57
N GLY A 58 -19.23 5.23 -2.86
CA GLY A 58 -18.10 4.36 -3.11
C GLY A 58 -18.13 3.14 -2.19
N LYS A 59 -17.65 2.00 -2.69
CA LYS A 59 -17.47 0.78 -1.91
C LYS A 59 -16.00 0.37 -1.98
N VAL A 60 -15.38 0.24 -0.83
CA VAL A 60 -14.00 -0.27 -0.70
C VAL A 60 -14.07 -1.53 0.15
N LEU A 61 -13.43 -2.59 -0.32
CA LEU A 61 -13.33 -3.87 0.38
C LEU A 61 -11.87 -4.15 0.67
N PHE A 62 -11.60 -4.65 1.88
CA PHE A 62 -10.29 -5.11 2.29
C PHE A 62 -10.40 -6.56 2.73
N ASP A 63 -9.46 -7.40 2.31
CA ASP A 63 -9.44 -8.81 2.66
C ASP A 63 -7.99 -9.29 2.80
N ASN A 64 -7.81 -10.38 3.55
CA ASN A 64 -6.54 -11.08 3.75
C ASN A 64 -5.39 -10.16 4.26
N ILE A 65 -5.71 -9.28 5.21
CA ILE A 65 -4.73 -8.39 5.85
C ILE A 65 -3.86 -9.21 6.79
N ARG A 66 -2.54 -9.23 6.53
CA ARG A 66 -1.56 -9.96 7.34
C ARG A 66 -0.38 -9.05 7.65
N ILE A 67 0.16 -9.19 8.86
CA ILE A 67 1.31 -8.43 9.34
C ILE A 67 2.38 -9.41 9.79
N LYS A 68 3.63 -9.12 9.46
CA LYS A 68 4.79 -9.83 9.95
C LYS A 68 5.82 -8.82 10.44
N GLU A 69 6.24 -8.97 11.67
CA GLU A 69 7.35 -8.19 12.21
C GLU A 69 8.66 -8.59 11.52
N LEU A 70 9.46 -7.59 11.19
CA LEU A 70 10.75 -7.77 10.54
C LEU A 70 11.83 -7.88 11.60
N LYS A 71 12.70 -8.89 11.46
CA LYS A 71 13.92 -9.01 12.26
C LYS A 71 15.03 -8.10 11.71
#